data_AF-A0A851SL83-F1
#
_entry.id   AF-A0A851SL83-F1
#
_cell.length_a   1.000
_cell.length_b   1.000
_cell.length_c   1.000
_cell.angle_alpha   90.00
_cell.angle_beta   90.00
_cell.angle_gamma   90.00
#
_symmetry.space_group_name_H-M   'P 1'
#
loop_
_entity.id
_entity.type
_entity.pdbx_description
1 polymer ?
#
loop_
_entity_poly.entity_id
_entity_poly.type
_entity_poly.pdbx_seq_one_letter_code
_entity_poly.pdbx_strand_id
1 'polypeptide(L)'
;ACMLCRRVEADSDICSDKLEKYGVCAHVFCLFLATLLFRQDNDRVGLMGFLPRDIHLAVRRAAQKLCYICGQRGATIMCCKEDCDRWFHLPCAREGGCVTHYIPRYRYLLHTDSHPWRSIQ
;
A
#
# COMPACT_ATOMS: atom_id res chain seq x y z
N ALA A 1 -0.10 14.46 -4.98
CA ALA A 1 0.66 13.22 -4.74
C ALA A 1 -0.28 12.17 -4.13
N CYS A 2 -0.03 10.88 -4.36
CA CYS A 2 -0.84 9.82 -3.73
C CYS A 2 -0.71 9.89 -2.20
N MET A 3 -1.82 9.93 -1.48
CA MET A 3 -1.84 10.10 -0.03
C MET A 3 -1.25 8.91 0.74
N LEU A 4 -1.24 7.72 0.12
CA LEU A 4 -0.84 6.46 0.76
C LEU A 4 0.64 6.11 0.52
N CYS A 5 1.20 6.41 -0.66
CA CYS A 5 2.63 6.19 -0.94
C CYS A 5 3.47 7.47 -1.00
N ARG A 6 2.82 8.64 -0.86
CA ARG A 6 3.44 9.99 -0.87
C ARG A 6 4.19 10.37 -2.15
N ARG A 7 4.18 9.53 -3.19
CA ARG A 7 4.80 9.86 -4.48
C ARG A 7 3.82 10.58 -5.42
N VAL A 8 4.34 11.53 -6.20
CA VAL A 8 3.60 12.22 -7.27
C VAL A 8 3.46 11.29 -8.48
N GLU A 9 4.55 10.62 -8.81
CA GLU A 9 4.68 9.64 -9.88
C GLU A 9 5.15 8.31 -9.29
N ALA A 10 4.61 7.21 -9.81
CA ALA A 10 5.02 5.86 -9.48
C ALA A 10 4.80 4.98 -10.71
N ASP A 11 5.59 3.92 -10.83
CA ASP A 11 5.44 2.89 -11.85
C ASP A 11 4.00 2.32 -11.80
N SER A 12 3.30 2.38 -12.94
CA SER A 12 1.92 1.91 -13.12
C SER A 12 1.80 0.40 -12.89
N ASP A 13 2.85 -0.37 -13.15
CA ASP A 13 2.83 -1.82 -12.89
C ASP A 13 2.86 -2.12 -11.39
N ILE A 14 3.36 -1.18 -10.57
CA ILE A 14 3.44 -1.31 -9.10
C ILE A 14 2.21 -0.74 -8.41
N CYS A 15 1.82 0.47 -8.82
CA CYS A 15 0.80 1.24 -8.11
C CYS A 15 -0.55 1.20 -8.80
N SER A 16 -0.60 0.82 -10.08
CA SER A 16 -1.74 1.04 -10.96
C SER A 16 -2.11 2.52 -11.05
N ASP A 17 -3.24 2.83 -11.68
CA ASP A 17 -3.66 4.18 -11.99
C ASP A 17 -3.86 5.03 -10.74
N LYS A 18 -3.63 6.34 -10.90
CA LYS A 18 -3.90 7.33 -9.87
C LYS A 18 -5.33 7.85 -10.02
N LEU A 19 -6.13 7.66 -8.98
CA LEU A 19 -7.49 8.16 -8.91
C LEU A 19 -7.56 9.43 -8.06
N GLU A 20 -8.37 10.39 -8.51
CA GLU A 20 -8.62 11.63 -7.78
C GLU A 20 -10.12 11.93 -7.72
N LYS A 21 -10.71 11.82 -6.52
CA LYS A 21 -12.13 12.09 -6.29
C LYS A 21 -12.40 12.34 -4.82
N TYR A 22 -13.43 13.14 -4.49
CA TYR A 22 -13.87 13.40 -3.11
C TYR A 22 -12.75 13.92 -2.19
N GLY A 23 -11.82 14.71 -2.73
CA GLY A 23 -10.65 15.21 -1.99
C GLY A 23 -9.59 14.15 -1.66
N VAL A 24 -9.68 12.95 -2.26
CA VAL A 24 -8.70 11.88 -2.13
C VAL A 24 -7.94 11.73 -3.44
N CYS A 25 -6.61 11.65 -3.34
CA CYS A 25 -5.72 11.28 -4.43
C CYS A 25 -4.97 10.00 -4.03
N ALA A 26 -5.23 8.87 -4.69
CA ALA A 26 -4.60 7.61 -4.35
C ALA A 26 -4.44 6.69 -5.56
N HIS A 27 -3.36 5.91 -5.58
CA HIS A 27 -3.22 4.84 -6.58
C HIS A 27 -4.10 3.65 -6.22
N VAL A 28 -4.62 2.96 -7.25
CA VAL A 28 -5.53 1.82 -7.08
C VAL A 28 -4.91 0.75 -6.18
N PHE A 29 -3.71 0.26 -6.46
CA PHE A 29 -3.10 -0.79 -5.63
C PHE A 29 -2.68 -0.29 -4.25
N CYS A 30 -2.39 0.99 -4.08
CA CYS A 30 -2.17 1.55 -2.74
C CYS A 30 -3.43 1.45 -1.86
N LEU A 31 -4.63 1.70 -2.41
CA LEU A 31 -5.90 1.55 -1.68
C LEU A 31 -6.14 0.09 -1.26
N PHE A 32 -5.88 -0.83 -2.17
CA PHE A 32 -6.11 -2.26 -1.97
C PHE A 32 -5.10 -2.92 -1.04
N LEU A 33 -3.87 -2.42 -0.93
CA LEU A 33 -2.82 -3.04 -0.11
C LEU A 33 -2.57 -2.33 1.23
N ALA A 34 -3.13 -1.13 1.44
CA ALA A 34 -3.03 -0.46 2.73
C ALA A 34 -3.63 -1.34 3.85
N THR A 35 -2.81 -1.68 4.85
CA THR A 35 -3.18 -2.58 5.96
C THR A 35 -4.22 -1.96 6.87
N LEU A 36 -4.26 -0.62 6.94
CA LEU A 36 -5.17 0.13 7.82
C LEU A 36 -6.50 0.50 7.13
N LEU A 37 -6.80 -0.09 5.97
CA LEU A 37 -8.02 0.16 5.20
C LEU A 37 -8.85 -1.10 4.99
N PHE A 38 -10.14 -0.98 5.26
CA PHE A 38 -11.13 -2.03 5.04
C PHE A 38 -12.10 -1.57 3.96
N ARG A 39 -12.26 -2.41 2.92
CA ARG A 39 -13.25 -2.17 1.85
C ARG A 39 -14.65 -2.41 2.40
N GLN A 40 -15.60 -1.58 1.99
CA GLN A 40 -17.01 -1.80 2.29
C GLN A 40 -17.63 -2.68 1.20
N ASP A 41 -18.57 -3.55 1.56
CA ASP A 41 -19.27 -4.44 0.61
C ASP A 41 -20.20 -3.68 -0.36
N ASN A 42 -20.39 -2.37 -0.15
CA ASN A 42 -21.18 -1.52 -1.02
C ASN A 42 -20.28 -0.70 -1.96
N ASP A 43 -20.08 -1.22 -3.17
CA ASP A 43 -19.26 -0.63 -4.23
C ASP A 43 -19.78 0.73 -4.75
N ARG A 44 -21.00 1.14 -4.38
CA ARG A 44 -21.56 2.46 -4.72
C ARG A 44 -21.04 3.59 -3.83
N VAL A 45 -20.17 3.29 -2.86
CA VAL A 45 -19.74 4.25 -1.84
C VAL A 45 -18.24 4.52 -1.95
N GLY A 46 -17.89 5.80 -2.10
CA GLY A 46 -16.50 6.29 -2.01
C GLY A 46 -15.63 6.02 -3.24
N LEU A 47 -14.34 5.80 -3.02
CA LEU A 47 -13.33 5.58 -4.05
C LEU A 47 -13.00 4.08 -4.10
N MET A 48 -13.41 3.36 -5.15
CA MET A 48 -13.23 1.90 -5.28
C MET A 48 -13.79 1.09 -4.09
N GLY A 49 -14.92 1.52 -3.51
CA GLY A 49 -15.52 0.88 -2.32
C GLY A 49 -14.86 1.28 -0.99
N PHE A 50 -13.94 2.25 -0.99
CA PHE A 50 -13.34 2.82 0.22
C PHE A 50 -13.91 4.20 0.50
N LEU A 51 -14.41 4.40 1.71
CA LEU A 51 -14.91 5.69 2.15
C LEU A 51 -13.78 6.72 2.29
N PRO A 52 -13.94 7.95 1.76
CA PRO A 52 -12.93 9.00 1.90
C PRO A 52 -12.50 9.22 3.35
N ARG A 53 -13.43 9.19 4.31
CA ARG A 53 -13.12 9.35 5.74
C ARG A 53 -12.17 8.26 6.28
N ASP A 54 -12.30 7.03 5.80
CA ASP A 54 -11.50 5.90 6.25
C ASP A 54 -10.10 5.98 5.64
N ILE A 55 -9.99 6.44 4.38
CA ILE A 55 -8.73 6.76 3.72
C ILE A 55 -7.96 7.82 4.52
N HIS A 56 -8.63 8.92 4.88
CA HIS A 56 -8.01 9.97 5.71
C HIS A 56 -7.62 9.45 7.10
N LEU A 57 -8.42 8.57 7.70
CA LEU A 57 -8.09 7.96 8.99
C LEU A 57 -6.87 7.04 8.89
N ALA A 58 -6.76 6.22 7.85
CA ALA A 58 -5.59 5.37 7.62
C ALA A 58 -4.32 6.20 7.38
N VAL A 59 -4.40 7.28 6.60
CA VAL A 59 -3.29 8.22 6.38
C VAL A 59 -2.84 8.86 7.70
N ARG A 60 -3.79 9.27 8.56
CA ARG A 60 -3.48 9.81 9.89
C ARG A 60 -2.82 8.78 10.79
N ARG A 61 -3.31 7.54 10.82
CA ARG A 61 -2.73 6.45 11.62
C ARG A 61 -1.33 6.05 11.13
N ALA A 62 -1.09 6.12 9.82
CA ALA A 62 0.20 5.85 9.21
C ALA A 62 1.22 6.99 9.36
N ALA A 63 0.80 8.19 9.79
CA ALA A 63 1.63 9.40 9.77
C ALA A 63 2.94 9.27 10.58
N GLN A 64 2.98 8.39 11.59
CA GLN A 64 4.19 8.16 12.39
C GLN A 64 4.97 6.90 11.97
N LYS A 65 4.42 6.05 11.10
CA LYS A 65 5.03 4.79 10.67
C LYS A 65 6.15 5.05 9.67
N LEU A 66 7.35 4.58 9.97
CA LEU A 66 8.53 4.74 9.13
C LEU A 66 8.58 3.64 8.08
N CYS A 67 8.86 4.01 6.83
CA CYS A 67 9.14 3.04 5.79
C CYS A 67 10.51 2.42 6.03
N TYR A 68 10.56 1.09 6.09
CA TYR A 68 11.81 0.34 6.31
C TYR A 68 12.86 0.57 5.22
N ILE A 69 12.44 0.87 3.99
CA ILE A 69 13.34 1.03 2.83
C ILE A 69 13.86 2.47 2.69
N CYS A 70 12.98 3.48 2.74
CA CYS A 70 13.38 4.87 2.52
C CYS A 70 13.53 5.72 3.79
N GLY A 71 13.18 5.18 4.96
CA GLY A 71 13.22 5.87 6.24
C GLY A 71 12.17 6.99 6.43
N GLN A 72 11.36 7.28 5.42
CA GLN A 72 10.36 8.36 5.49
C GLN A 72 9.08 7.91 6.21
N ARG A 73 8.42 8.84 6.88
CA ARG A 73 7.14 8.64 7.58
C ARG A 73 5.96 8.50 6.60
N GLY A 74 4.88 7.87 7.06
CA GLY A 74 3.64 7.76 6.30
C GLY A 74 3.43 6.40 5.63
N ALA A 75 4.21 5.38 6.00
CA ALA A 75 4.09 4.04 5.45
C ALA A 75 2.75 3.39 5.86
N THR A 76 1.95 2.96 4.88
CA THR A 76 0.56 2.48 5.10
C THR A 76 0.41 0.97 5.07
N ILE A 77 1.51 0.26 4.85
CA ILE A 77 1.53 -1.17 4.57
C ILE A 77 2.42 -1.84 5.61
N MET A 78 1.90 -2.82 6.33
CA MET A 78 2.64 -3.61 7.31
C MET A 78 2.99 -4.97 6.72
N CYS A 79 4.15 -5.51 7.08
CA CYS A 79 4.51 -6.90 6.79
C CYS A 79 3.48 -7.86 7.39
N CYS A 80 3.15 -8.96 6.70
CA CYS A 80 2.24 -9.98 7.23
C CYS A 80 2.95 -11.15 7.91
N LYS A 81 4.29 -11.17 7.94
CA LYS A 81 5.06 -12.16 8.68
C LYS A 81 4.82 -11.95 10.19
N GLU A 82 4.56 -13.03 10.92
CA GLU A 82 4.45 -12.97 12.39
C GLU A 82 5.70 -12.31 13.00
N ASP A 83 5.46 -11.54 14.06
CA ASP A 83 6.47 -10.74 14.78
C ASP A 83 7.25 -9.72 13.93
N CYS A 84 6.84 -9.46 12.68
CA CYS A 84 7.43 -8.39 11.87
C CYS A 84 6.60 -7.11 11.98
N ASP A 85 7.20 -6.07 12.56
CA ASP A 85 6.59 -4.75 12.76
C ASP A 85 6.96 -3.74 11.67
N ARG A 86 7.61 -4.19 10.58
CA ARG A 86 8.09 -3.32 9.50
C ARG A 86 6.94 -2.75 8.65
N TRP A 87 7.07 -1.48 8.30
CA TRP A 87 6.13 -0.75 7.44
C TRP A 87 6.75 -0.31 6.12
N PHE A 88 5.94 -0.20 5.08
CA PHE A 88 6.36 0.13 3.73
C PHE A 88 5.42 1.14 3.06
N HIS A 89 5.97 1.91 2.12
CA HIS A 89 5.17 2.43 1.01
C HIS A 89 5.08 1.34 -0.06
N LEU A 90 4.01 1.32 -0.87
CA LEU A 90 3.88 0.29 -1.91
C LEU A 90 5.06 0.25 -2.91
N PRO A 91 5.52 1.38 -3.50
CA PRO A 91 6.70 1.37 -4.36
C PRO A 91 7.93 0.79 -3.67
N CYS A 92 8.14 1.17 -2.41
CA CYS A 92 9.27 0.72 -1.61
C CYS A 92 9.22 -0.77 -1.30
N ALA A 93 8.02 -1.35 -1.09
CA ALA A 93 7.89 -2.79 -0.86
C ALA A 93 8.45 -3.62 -2.03
N ARG A 94 8.20 -3.20 -3.28
CA ARG A 94 8.79 -3.87 -4.46
C ARG A 94 10.31 -3.68 -4.53
N GLU A 95 10.80 -2.46 -4.31
CA GLU A 95 12.24 -2.15 -4.27
C GLU A 95 12.98 -3.00 -3.21
N GLY A 96 12.34 -3.25 -2.07
CA GLY A 96 12.87 -4.06 -0.97
C GLY A 96 12.74 -5.57 -1.12
N GLY A 97 12.25 -6.07 -2.27
CA GLY A 97 12.06 -7.51 -2.49
C GLY A 97 10.88 -8.13 -1.74
N CYS A 98 9.94 -7.33 -1.22
CA CYS A 98 8.70 -7.88 -0.67
C CYS A 98 7.83 -8.45 -1.79
N VAL A 99 7.29 -9.64 -1.58
CA VAL A 99 6.31 -10.26 -2.48
C VAL A 99 4.92 -9.74 -2.13
N THR A 100 4.34 -8.96 -3.03
CA THR A 100 2.97 -8.47 -2.94
C THR A 100 2.02 -9.45 -3.61
N HIS A 101 1.21 -10.19 -2.84
CA HIS A 101 0.13 -11.00 -3.40
C HIS A 101 -1.19 -10.30 -3.15
N TYR A 102 -1.85 -9.89 -4.23
CA TYR A 102 -3.21 -9.37 -4.20
C TYR A 102 -4.19 -10.48 -4.56
N ILE A 103 -4.94 -10.97 -3.58
CA ILE A 103 -6.15 -11.78 -3.83
C ILE A 103 -7.35 -10.88 -3.51
N PRO A 104 -8.36 -10.74 -4.40
CA PRO A 104 -9.52 -9.87 -4.17
C PRO A 104 -10.28 -10.10 -2.84
N ARG A 105 -10.03 -11.23 -2.16
CA ARG A 105 -10.55 -11.59 -0.83
C ARG A 105 -9.50 -11.60 0.32
N TYR A 106 -8.20 -11.57 0.03
CA TYR A 106 -7.14 -11.67 1.05
C TYR A 106 -5.97 -10.73 0.71
N ARG A 107 -5.60 -9.84 1.65
CA ARG A 107 -4.48 -8.90 1.50
C ARG A 107 -3.29 -9.45 2.29
N TYR A 108 -2.22 -9.87 1.64
CA TYR A 108 -0.99 -10.23 2.35
C TYR A 108 0.26 -9.78 1.60
N LEU A 109 1.24 -9.28 2.36
CA LEU A 109 2.55 -8.91 1.88
C LEU A 109 3.62 -9.69 2.62
N LEU A 110 4.33 -10.54 1.90
CA LEU A 110 5.37 -11.39 2.45
C LEU A 110 6.73 -10.73 2.16
N HIS A 111 7.43 -10.29 3.20
CA HIS A 111 8.84 -9.94 3.08
C HIS A 111 9.65 -11.24 3.00
N THR A 112 10.30 -11.50 1.87
CA THR A 112 11.26 -12.59 1.75
C THR A 112 12.63 -12.07 2.18
N ASP A 113 13.20 -12.63 3.25
CA ASP A 113 14.56 -12.30 3.73
C ASP A 113 15.68 -12.77 2.77
N SER A 114 15.31 -13.38 1.64
CA SER A 114 16.20 -13.87 0.60
C SER A 114 15.99 -13.07 -0.69
N HIS A 115 17.06 -12.53 -1.27
CA HIS A 115 17.08 -12.02 -2.65
C HIS A 115 16.89 -13.20 -3.63
N PRO A 116 15.84 -13.23 -4.49
CA PRO A 116 15.75 -14.22 -5.56
C PRO A 116 15.46 -13.50 -6.88
N TRP A 117 16.37 -12.65 -7.34
CA TRP A 117 16.36 -12.15 -8.72
C TRP A 117 17.68 -12.45 -9.44
N ARG A 118 18.29 -13.58 -9.10
CA ARG A 118 19.22 -14.25 -9.99
C ARG A 118 18.76 -15.69 -10.17
N SER A 119 18.55 -16.03 -11.44
CA SER A 119 18.28 -17.36 -11.98
C SER A 119 16.82 -17.79 -12.00
N ILE A 120 16.09 -17.36 -13.04
CA ILE A 120 15.52 -18.30 -14.03
C ILE A 120 15.68 -17.62 -15.40
N GLN A 121 16.35 -18.32 -16.33
CA GLN A 121 16.56 -17.93 -17.72
C GLN A 121 15.26 -17.96 -18.52
#